data_AF-A0A6G2TTR9-F1
#
_entry.id   AF-A0A6G2TTR9-F1
#
_cell.length_a   1.000
_cell.length_b   1.000
_cell.length_c   1.000
_cell.angle_alpha   90.00
_cell.angle_beta   90.00
_cell.angle_gamma   90.00
#
_symmetry.space_group_name_H-M   'P 1'
#
loop_
_entity.id
_entity.type
_entity.pdbx_description
1 polymer ?
#
loop_
_entity_poly.entity_id
_entity_poly.type
_entity_poly.pdbx_seq_one_letter_code
_entity_poly.pdbx_strand_id
1 'polypeptide(L)'
;MDTTDSSSTVGVHVEIDDVQSGALRPRPVPYEGRFIFLRVDDRHAGRALLRRLLPVTSGGLPSADRSRDAWVAVAFTYQGLRALGVPQESLESFPRAFREGMAARAELIGDVGQSAPAHWETPFGTGDVHIALSALSSDSALLDKELERARVAYEDTPGVQVIWQQDVHQLPTGRTTFGFRDGISHPNIEGVGLPGSNPQEVPIKAGEFLLGYPDETGSLPPMPSPDVLGRNGTYVAVRKLHTNVAAWRRYLRANTSSAQEEALLAAKMVGRWPSGAPLTLTPEHDDPELAADPHRNNNFLYRENDDRGFRCPAGAHIRRTNPRDATIIGDARMHRLIRRGTTYGPPLPDGVLEDDGADRGLVGVFIGAHLQRQFEFIKAEWVNDGNFIGYPGEKDPVAGHHDGTGSVTIPEKPVRRRLQNLPGFVVTRGGEYCFLPGLRALRWLTELEG
;
A
#
# COMPACT_ATOMS: atom_id res chain seq x y z
N MET A 1 -35.03 -35.64 19.83
CA MET A 1 -33.61 -35.65 20.25
C MET A 1 -32.91 -34.70 19.33
N ASP A 2 -32.81 -33.47 19.79
CA ASP A 2 -32.33 -32.31 19.04
C ASP A 2 -30.92 -32.05 19.57
N THR A 3 -29.90 -32.36 18.77
CA THR A 3 -28.51 -32.05 19.10
C THR A 3 -28.12 -30.82 18.31
N THR A 4 -28.40 -29.66 18.90
CA THR A 4 -27.76 -28.39 18.52
C THR A 4 -26.28 -28.50 18.86
N ASP A 5 -25.46 -28.74 17.85
CA ASP A 5 -24.02 -28.57 17.94
C ASP A 5 -23.73 -27.06 17.98
N SER A 6 -23.64 -26.52 19.19
CA SER A 6 -23.14 -25.17 19.42
C SER A 6 -21.63 -25.20 19.22
N SER A 7 -21.16 -25.10 17.98
CA SER A 7 -19.78 -24.72 17.74
C SER A 7 -19.63 -23.28 18.25
N SER A 8 -19.12 -23.13 19.46
CA SER A 8 -18.62 -21.85 19.93
C SER A 8 -17.60 -21.36 18.92
N THR A 9 -17.93 -20.28 18.21
CA THR A 9 -16.94 -19.54 17.42
C THR A 9 -15.92 -18.99 18.39
N VAL A 10 -14.85 -19.75 18.62
CA VAL A 10 -13.65 -19.25 19.28
C VAL A 10 -13.17 -18.09 18.42
N GLY A 11 -13.44 -16.86 18.89
CA GLY A 11 -13.03 -15.66 18.16
C GLY A 11 -11.53 -15.72 17.88
N VAL A 12 -11.13 -15.40 16.66
CA VAL A 12 -9.71 -15.37 16.30
C VAL A 12 -9.04 -14.29 17.15
N HIS A 13 -8.08 -14.68 18.00
CA HIS A 13 -7.25 -13.76 18.76
C HIS A 13 -5.89 -13.64 18.07
N VAL A 14 -5.60 -12.45 17.53
CA VAL A 14 -4.30 -12.18 16.90
C VAL A 14 -3.26 -11.94 17.99
N GLU A 15 -2.10 -12.60 17.88
CA GLU A 15 -0.93 -12.39 18.75
C GLU A 15 -0.23 -11.07 18.41
N ILE A 16 -0.92 -9.96 18.68
CA ILE A 16 -0.58 -8.64 18.16
C ILE A 16 0.80 -8.17 18.61
N ASP A 17 1.23 -8.57 19.80
CA ASP A 17 2.55 -8.23 20.37
C ASP A 17 3.71 -8.82 19.57
N ASP A 18 3.46 -9.85 18.77
CA ASP A 18 4.46 -10.45 17.88
C ASP A 18 4.42 -9.83 16.46
N VAL A 19 3.35 -9.12 16.09
CA VAL A 19 3.27 -8.44 14.79
C VAL A 19 4.00 -7.10 14.87
N GLN A 20 4.94 -6.83 13.96
CA GLN A 20 5.62 -5.53 13.94
C GLN A 20 4.61 -4.39 13.77
N SER A 21 4.71 -3.38 14.63
CA SER A 21 3.75 -2.28 14.71
C SER A 21 3.63 -1.49 13.40
N GLY A 22 4.71 -1.40 12.61
CA GLY A 22 4.73 -0.74 11.31
C GLY A 22 3.77 -1.34 10.26
N ALA A 23 3.36 -2.61 10.42
CA ALA A 23 2.42 -3.25 9.52
C ALA A 23 0.97 -2.78 9.76
N LEU A 24 0.56 -2.66 11.03
CA LEU A 24 -0.83 -2.45 11.41
C LEU A 24 -1.14 -1.03 11.86
N ARG A 25 -0.17 -0.29 12.39
CA ARG A 25 -0.39 1.06 12.93
C ARG A 25 -0.87 2.01 11.83
N PRO A 26 -2.05 2.64 11.97
CA PRO A 26 -2.42 3.78 11.14
C PRO A 26 -1.37 4.88 11.27
N ARG A 27 -1.01 5.54 10.18
CA ARG A 27 -0.02 6.63 10.22
C ARG A 27 -0.69 7.91 10.74
N PRO A 28 0.00 8.70 11.58
CA PRO A 28 -0.49 10.02 11.96
C PRO A 28 -0.54 10.94 10.72
N VAL A 29 -1.06 12.16 10.89
CA VAL A 29 -0.90 13.25 9.92
C VAL A 29 -0.73 14.54 10.75
N PRO A 30 0.35 15.32 10.58
CA PRO A 30 1.51 15.10 9.71
C PRO A 30 2.52 14.06 10.27
N TYR A 31 3.49 13.68 9.43
CA TYR A 31 4.71 12.97 9.85
C TYR A 31 5.85 13.16 8.85
N GLU A 32 7.05 12.81 9.30
CA GLU A 32 8.25 12.64 8.49
C GLU A 32 8.73 11.20 8.59
N GLY A 33 9.57 10.76 7.66
CA GLY A 33 10.16 9.44 7.69
C GLY A 33 11.22 9.23 6.64
N ARG A 34 11.83 8.04 6.69
CA ARG A 34 12.83 7.60 5.72
C ARG A 34 12.70 6.10 5.48
N PHE A 35 12.81 5.73 4.21
CA PHE A 35 13.07 4.36 3.82
C PHE A 35 14.57 4.19 3.57
N ILE A 36 15.14 3.09 4.08
CA ILE A 36 16.56 2.74 3.94
C ILE A 36 16.62 1.31 3.43
N PHE A 37 17.28 1.09 2.30
CA PHE A 37 17.46 -0.23 1.72
C PHE A 37 18.92 -0.63 1.81
N LEU A 38 19.14 -1.86 2.27
CA LEU A 38 20.45 -2.39 2.59
C LEU A 38 20.75 -3.61 1.72
N ARG A 39 22.02 -3.73 1.33
CA ARG A 39 22.61 -4.99 0.86
C ARG A 39 23.40 -5.63 1.99
N VAL A 40 23.33 -6.94 2.06
CA VAL A 40 24.08 -7.79 2.99
C VAL A 40 25.06 -8.61 2.17
N ASP A 41 26.35 -8.30 2.30
CA ASP A 41 27.45 -8.96 1.59
C ASP A 41 28.07 -10.09 2.43
N ASP A 42 27.91 -10.04 3.76
CA ASP A 42 28.31 -11.09 4.69
C ASP A 42 27.13 -11.51 5.60
N ARG A 43 26.88 -12.82 5.69
CA ARG A 43 25.73 -13.36 6.44
C ARG A 43 25.84 -13.12 7.94
N HIS A 44 27.03 -13.21 8.52
CA HIS A 44 27.23 -13.05 9.96
C HIS A 44 27.06 -11.58 10.35
N ALA A 45 27.54 -10.67 9.50
CA ALA A 45 27.31 -9.24 9.58
C ALA A 45 25.81 -8.91 9.49
N GLY A 46 25.09 -9.46 8.50
CA GLY A 46 23.64 -9.29 8.39
C GLY A 46 22.89 -9.72 9.65
N ARG A 47 23.21 -10.90 10.21
CA ARG A 47 22.62 -11.37 11.47
C ARG A 47 23.01 -10.49 12.66
N ALA A 48 24.23 -9.97 12.71
CA ALA A 48 24.69 -9.04 13.74
C ALA A 48 23.92 -7.71 13.68
N LEU A 49 23.66 -7.18 12.49
CA LEU A 49 22.78 -6.01 12.31
C LEU A 49 21.38 -6.30 12.85
N LEU A 50 20.79 -7.46 12.55
CA LEU A 50 19.45 -7.79 13.05
C LEU A 50 19.39 -7.83 14.58
N ARG A 51 20.43 -8.33 15.27
CA ARG A 51 20.50 -8.28 16.74
C ARG A 51 20.49 -6.84 17.26
N ARG A 52 21.06 -5.89 16.53
CA ARG A 52 21.07 -4.45 16.87
C ARG A 52 19.76 -3.74 16.54
N LEU A 53 19.03 -4.20 15.52
CA LEU A 53 17.73 -3.65 15.12
C LEU A 53 16.55 -4.19 15.93
N LEU A 54 16.67 -5.38 16.50
CA LEU A 54 15.59 -6.01 17.26
C LEU A 54 15.08 -5.15 18.44
N PRO A 55 15.93 -4.48 19.25
CA PRO A 55 15.45 -3.64 20.35
C PRO A 55 14.69 -2.37 19.93
N VAL A 56 14.91 -1.89 18.70
CA VAL A 56 14.21 -0.71 18.16
C VAL A 56 12.95 -1.08 17.37
N THR A 57 12.77 -2.36 17.04
CA THR A 57 11.57 -2.86 16.35
C THR A 57 10.51 -3.22 17.39
N SER A 58 9.37 -2.54 17.35
CA SER A 58 8.27 -2.76 18.29
C SER A 58 7.18 -3.64 17.68
N GLY A 59 6.56 -4.48 18.51
CA GLY A 59 5.35 -5.21 18.18
C GLY A 59 4.12 -4.56 18.83
N GLY A 60 2.93 -5.02 18.45
CA GLY A 60 1.69 -4.59 19.08
C GLY A 60 1.03 -3.38 18.44
N LEU A 61 -0.10 -3.00 19.04
CA LEU A 61 -0.87 -1.81 18.69
C LEU A 61 -0.22 -0.52 19.20
N PRO A 62 -0.62 0.65 18.67
CA PRO A 62 -0.19 1.93 19.23
C PRO A 62 -0.37 1.99 20.75
N SER A 63 0.70 2.33 21.47
CA SER A 63 0.59 2.74 22.87
C SER A 63 -0.01 4.14 22.95
N ALA A 64 -0.76 4.43 24.03
CA ALA A 64 -1.18 5.80 24.36
C ALA A 64 0.02 6.73 24.65
N ASP A 65 1.21 6.16 24.89
CA ASP A 65 2.45 6.88 25.14
C ASP A 65 3.04 7.47 23.84
N ARG A 66 2.89 8.79 23.68
CA ARG A 66 3.41 9.56 22.55
C ARG A 66 4.93 9.70 22.55
N SER A 67 5.64 9.36 23.62
CA SER A 67 7.11 9.34 23.62
C SER A 67 7.71 8.19 22.79
N ARG A 68 6.85 7.26 22.34
CA ARG A 68 7.20 6.11 21.47
C ARG A 68 6.54 6.23 20.09
N ASP A 69 6.28 7.45 19.63
CA ASP A 69 5.64 7.76 18.35
C ASP A 69 6.61 7.69 17.16
N ALA A 70 7.62 6.81 17.24
CA ALA A 70 8.52 6.48 16.16
C ALA A 70 8.33 5.01 15.76
N TRP A 71 8.17 4.78 14.45
CA TRP A 71 7.84 3.49 13.87
C TRP A 71 9.01 2.92 13.11
N VAL A 72 9.68 1.91 13.66
CA VAL A 72 10.71 1.17 12.92
C VAL A 72 10.13 -0.17 12.49
N ALA A 73 10.22 -0.45 11.20
CA ALA A 73 9.86 -1.75 10.63
C ALA A 73 11.02 -2.31 9.81
N VAL A 74 11.18 -3.63 9.87
CA VAL A 74 12.21 -4.39 9.18
C VAL A 74 11.55 -5.45 8.30
N ALA A 75 11.81 -5.39 7.00
CA ALA A 75 11.33 -6.36 6.04
C ALA A 75 12.48 -6.88 5.15
N PHE A 76 12.30 -8.06 4.59
CA PHE A 76 13.34 -8.77 3.82
C PHE A 76 12.82 -9.12 2.44
N THR A 77 13.62 -8.94 1.41
CA THR A 77 13.35 -9.59 0.12
C THR A 77 13.71 -11.06 0.20
N TYR A 78 13.30 -11.85 -0.79
CA TYR A 78 13.76 -13.24 -0.92
C TYR A 78 15.28 -13.34 -0.96
N GLN A 79 15.94 -12.43 -1.70
CA GLN A 79 17.40 -12.38 -1.80
C GLN A 79 18.05 -12.03 -0.46
N GLY A 80 17.42 -11.15 0.33
CA GLY A 80 17.88 -10.85 1.68
C GLY A 80 17.82 -12.02 2.64
N LEU A 81 16.73 -12.79 2.62
CA LEU A 81 16.64 -14.03 3.41
C LEU A 81 17.73 -15.04 3.00
N ARG A 82 17.98 -15.17 1.70
CA ARG A 82 19.09 -15.99 1.18
C ARG A 82 20.45 -15.48 1.64
N ALA A 83 20.69 -14.17 1.59
CA ALA A 83 21.94 -13.56 2.03
C ALA A 83 22.19 -13.73 3.53
N LEU A 84 21.12 -13.76 4.35
CA LEU A 84 21.20 -14.07 5.78
C LEU A 84 21.43 -15.57 6.08
N GLY A 85 21.40 -16.42 5.05
CA GLY A 85 21.63 -17.86 5.18
C GLY A 85 20.43 -18.62 5.74
N VAL A 86 19.20 -18.16 5.46
CA VAL A 86 18.00 -18.97 5.72
C VAL A 86 18.11 -20.31 4.96
N PRO A 87 17.77 -21.45 5.59
CA PRO A 87 17.85 -22.76 4.95
C PRO A 87 17.09 -22.84 3.63
N GLN A 88 17.63 -23.59 2.67
CA GLN A 88 17.04 -23.70 1.33
C GLN A 88 15.60 -24.22 1.36
N GLU A 89 15.28 -25.19 2.21
CA GLU A 89 13.93 -25.70 2.40
C GLU A 89 12.93 -24.63 2.85
N SER A 90 13.37 -23.73 3.75
CA SER A 90 12.57 -22.58 4.20
C SER A 90 12.38 -21.57 3.07
N LEU A 91 13.42 -21.27 2.29
CA LEU A 91 13.34 -20.39 1.13
C LEU A 91 12.36 -20.93 0.07
N GLU A 92 12.42 -22.22 -0.23
CA GLU A 92 11.57 -22.85 -1.23
C GLU A 92 10.09 -22.89 -0.85
N SER A 93 9.80 -22.87 0.46
CA SER A 93 8.43 -22.86 1.01
C SER A 93 7.69 -21.52 0.82
N PHE A 94 8.38 -20.43 0.48
CA PHE A 94 7.72 -19.15 0.21
C PHE A 94 6.86 -19.19 -1.06
N PRO A 95 5.77 -18.38 -1.13
CA PRO A 95 4.95 -18.24 -2.32
C PRO A 95 5.76 -17.81 -3.55
N ARG A 96 5.40 -18.37 -4.71
CA ARG A 96 6.09 -18.14 -5.98
C ARG A 96 6.36 -16.66 -6.27
N ALA A 97 5.35 -15.80 -6.13
CA ALA A 97 5.49 -14.35 -6.39
C ALA A 97 6.59 -13.69 -5.55
N PHE A 98 6.71 -14.05 -4.26
CA PHE A 98 7.75 -13.51 -3.39
C PHE A 98 9.14 -14.00 -3.80
N ARG A 99 9.28 -15.28 -4.19
CA ARG A 99 10.56 -15.84 -4.64
C ARG A 99 11.04 -15.25 -5.96
N GLU A 100 10.12 -15.01 -6.90
CA GLU A 100 10.42 -14.43 -8.21
C GLU A 100 10.79 -12.93 -8.10
N GLY A 101 10.18 -12.21 -7.16
CA GLY A 101 10.42 -10.78 -6.96
C GLY A 101 9.65 -9.90 -7.95
N MET A 102 9.50 -8.61 -7.63
CA MET A 102 8.58 -7.72 -8.35
C MET A 102 8.98 -7.48 -9.81
N ALA A 103 10.28 -7.34 -10.11
CA ALA A 103 10.75 -7.11 -11.48
C ALA A 103 10.39 -8.26 -12.44
N ALA A 104 10.52 -9.51 -12.00
CA ALA A 104 10.13 -10.68 -12.79
C ALA A 104 8.61 -10.76 -13.00
N ARG A 105 7.84 -10.07 -12.15
CA ARG A 105 6.36 -10.02 -12.16
C ARG A 105 5.82 -8.75 -12.83
N ALA A 106 6.69 -7.88 -13.33
CA ALA A 106 6.35 -6.53 -13.78
C ALA A 106 5.28 -6.50 -14.88
N GLU A 107 5.40 -7.36 -15.89
CA GLU A 107 4.42 -7.42 -16.98
C GLU A 107 3.01 -7.73 -16.47
N LEU A 108 2.87 -8.68 -15.54
CA LEU A 108 1.57 -9.03 -14.97
C LEU A 108 0.93 -7.85 -14.23
N ILE A 109 1.71 -7.10 -13.46
CA ILE A 109 1.21 -5.96 -12.69
C ILE A 109 1.11 -4.68 -13.53
N GLY A 110 1.34 -4.77 -14.84
CA GLY A 110 1.27 -3.68 -15.81
C GLY A 110 2.38 -2.65 -15.69
N ASP A 111 3.54 -3.06 -15.17
CA ASP A 111 4.78 -2.28 -15.17
C ASP A 111 5.51 -2.49 -16.50
N VAL A 112 5.00 -1.80 -17.51
CA VAL A 112 5.49 -1.84 -18.89
C VAL A 112 5.77 -0.41 -19.41
N GLY A 113 6.38 -0.30 -20.59
CA GLY A 113 6.78 1.00 -21.14
C GLY A 113 7.70 1.75 -20.19
N GLN A 114 7.42 3.02 -19.89
CA GLN A 114 8.23 3.84 -18.95
C GLN A 114 8.26 3.29 -17.51
N SER A 115 7.30 2.43 -17.13
CA SER A 115 7.25 1.78 -15.83
C SER A 115 7.96 0.42 -15.81
N ALA A 116 8.54 -0.04 -16.93
CA ALA A 116 9.21 -1.34 -17.00
C ALA A 116 10.47 -1.39 -16.14
N PRO A 117 10.89 -2.57 -15.64
CA PRO A 117 12.09 -2.73 -14.82
C PRO A 117 13.38 -2.18 -15.45
N ALA A 118 13.47 -2.17 -16.78
CA ALA A 118 14.60 -1.58 -17.51
C ALA A 118 14.76 -0.05 -17.29
N HIS A 119 13.73 0.62 -16.77
CA HIS A 119 13.71 2.06 -16.47
C HIS A 119 13.63 2.35 -14.97
N TRP A 120 13.71 1.32 -14.13
CA TRP A 120 13.74 1.51 -12.69
C TRP A 120 15.10 2.06 -12.24
N GLU A 121 15.07 2.80 -11.14
CA GLU A 121 16.26 3.26 -10.46
C GLU A 121 16.98 2.07 -9.82
N THR A 122 18.29 2.00 -10.01
CA THR A 122 19.14 1.09 -9.23
C THR A 122 18.99 1.45 -7.75
N PRO A 123 18.79 0.47 -6.85
CA PRO A 123 18.99 -0.98 -7.00
C PRO A 123 17.70 -1.80 -7.24
N PHE A 124 16.57 -1.18 -7.54
CA PHE A 124 15.31 -1.92 -7.61
C PHE A 124 15.31 -2.94 -8.75
N GLY A 125 14.85 -4.17 -8.46
CA GLY A 125 14.72 -5.24 -9.43
C GLY A 125 16.04 -5.93 -9.81
N THR A 126 17.18 -5.53 -9.25
CA THR A 126 18.48 -6.19 -9.50
C THR A 126 18.72 -7.41 -8.62
N GLY A 127 17.98 -7.51 -7.50
CA GLY A 127 18.18 -8.50 -6.45
C GLY A 127 19.19 -8.06 -5.38
N ASP A 128 19.78 -6.87 -5.48
CA ASP A 128 20.73 -6.32 -4.48
C ASP A 128 20.03 -5.85 -3.20
N VAL A 129 18.74 -5.51 -3.29
CA VAL A 129 17.95 -5.10 -2.12
C VAL A 129 17.72 -6.32 -1.24
N HIS A 130 18.32 -6.34 -0.05
CA HIS A 130 18.19 -7.46 0.90
C HIS A 130 17.27 -7.12 2.07
N ILE A 131 17.47 -5.97 2.71
CA ILE A 131 16.69 -5.51 3.87
C ILE A 131 16.07 -4.14 3.54
N ALA A 132 14.79 -3.99 3.80
CA ALA A 132 14.08 -2.71 3.76
C ALA A 132 13.75 -2.28 5.20
N LEU A 133 14.28 -1.13 5.60
CA LEU A 133 13.98 -0.45 6.85
C LEU A 133 13.10 0.75 6.56
N SER A 134 12.11 0.97 7.42
CA SER A 134 11.37 2.23 7.44
C SER A 134 11.33 2.78 8.84
N ALA A 135 11.66 4.06 8.99
CA ALA A 135 11.48 4.82 10.22
C ALA A 135 10.56 6.01 9.93
N LEU A 136 9.51 6.21 10.73
CA LEU A 136 8.60 7.35 10.59
C LEU A 136 8.30 7.93 11.97
N SER A 137 7.98 9.23 12.08
CA SER A 137 7.47 9.86 13.30
C SER A 137 6.69 11.14 13.01
N SER A 138 5.73 11.50 13.86
CA SER A 138 5.18 12.87 13.91
C SER A 138 6.05 13.85 14.70
N ASP A 139 7.12 13.37 15.33
CA ASP A 139 8.12 14.15 16.05
C ASP A 139 9.49 13.98 15.39
N SER A 140 9.98 15.03 14.73
CA SER A 140 11.25 14.97 13.99
C SER A 140 12.45 14.65 14.89
N ALA A 141 12.45 15.07 16.16
CA ALA A 141 13.55 14.76 17.08
C ALA A 141 13.56 13.28 17.49
N LEU A 142 12.38 12.68 17.65
CA LEU A 142 12.28 11.22 17.85
C LEU A 142 12.67 10.45 16.60
N LEU A 143 12.27 10.92 15.41
CA LEU A 143 12.68 10.32 14.14
C LEU A 143 14.21 10.33 13.98
N ASP A 144 14.85 11.48 14.18
CA ASP A 144 16.30 11.64 14.07
C ASP A 144 17.04 10.70 15.02
N LYS A 145 16.53 10.55 16.25
CA LYS A 145 17.09 9.63 17.24
C LYS A 145 17.02 8.17 16.79
N GLU A 146 15.90 7.71 16.24
CA GLU A 146 15.78 6.33 15.77
C GLU A 146 16.55 6.10 14.47
N LEU A 147 16.61 7.10 13.57
CA LEU A 147 17.44 7.05 12.37
C LEU A 147 18.93 6.99 12.71
N GLU A 148 19.38 7.74 13.72
CA GLU A 148 20.76 7.71 14.18
C GLU A 148 21.13 6.35 14.77
N ARG A 149 20.22 5.74 15.56
CA ARG A 149 20.42 4.36 16.07
C ARG A 149 20.53 3.35 14.93
N ALA A 150 19.66 3.44 13.93
CA ALA A 150 19.74 2.58 12.75
C ALA A 150 21.06 2.82 11.99
N ARG A 151 21.48 4.08 11.86
CA ARG A 151 22.73 4.48 11.22
C ARG A 151 23.96 3.87 11.88
N VAL A 152 24.10 4.07 13.17
CA VAL A 152 25.17 3.44 13.97
C VAL A 152 25.13 1.92 13.80
N ALA A 153 23.93 1.31 13.82
CA ALA A 153 23.81 -0.14 13.67
C ALA A 153 24.37 -0.68 12.36
N TYR A 154 24.08 -0.06 11.20
CA TYR A 154 24.60 -0.52 9.91
C TYR A 154 26.03 -0.03 9.60
N GLU A 155 26.45 1.14 10.08
CA GLU A 155 27.83 1.61 9.89
C GLU A 155 28.84 0.77 10.69
N ASP A 156 28.49 0.37 11.91
CA ASP A 156 29.33 -0.49 12.76
C ASP A 156 29.25 -1.98 12.37
N THR A 157 28.67 -2.30 11.20
CA THR A 157 28.51 -3.66 10.70
C THR A 157 29.19 -3.81 9.33
N PRO A 158 30.52 -4.00 9.29
CA PRO A 158 31.23 -4.28 8.05
C PRO A 158 30.59 -5.48 7.33
N GLY A 159 30.30 -5.35 6.03
CA GLY A 159 29.56 -6.36 5.26
C GLY A 159 28.06 -6.08 5.10
N VAL A 160 27.57 -4.96 5.62
CA VAL A 160 26.26 -4.39 5.27
C VAL A 160 26.46 -3.00 4.64
N GLN A 161 25.71 -2.72 3.58
CA GLN A 161 25.80 -1.45 2.85
C GLN A 161 24.43 -0.82 2.68
N VAL A 162 24.32 0.48 2.94
CA VAL A 162 23.17 1.28 2.47
C VAL A 162 23.32 1.49 0.98
N ILE A 163 22.36 0.99 0.20
CA ILE A 163 22.39 1.06 -1.26
C ILE A 163 21.36 2.04 -1.83
N TRP A 164 20.35 2.41 -1.03
CA TRP A 164 19.34 3.39 -1.42
C TRP A 164 18.61 3.97 -0.21
N GLN A 165 18.20 5.23 -0.29
CA GLN A 165 17.42 5.92 0.73
C GLN A 165 16.40 6.87 0.11
N GLN A 166 15.29 7.09 0.80
CA GLN A 166 14.29 8.08 0.41
C GLN A 166 13.65 8.72 1.63
N ASP A 167 13.77 10.05 1.69
CA ASP A 167 13.01 10.89 2.60
C ASP A 167 11.56 10.99 2.14
N VAL A 168 10.67 10.87 3.10
CA VAL A 168 9.23 10.90 2.91
C VAL A 168 8.60 11.78 3.97
N HIS A 169 7.49 12.39 3.62
CA HIS A 169 6.76 13.23 4.54
C HIS A 169 5.27 13.20 4.19
N GLN A 170 4.43 13.50 5.17
CA GLN A 170 3.04 13.80 4.96
C GLN A 170 2.76 15.19 5.51
N LEU A 171 2.41 16.11 4.61
CA LEU A 171 2.05 17.48 4.97
C LEU A 171 0.82 17.49 5.89
N PRO A 172 0.64 18.54 6.73
CA PRO A 172 -0.53 18.67 7.61
C PRO A 172 -1.88 18.57 6.89
N THR A 173 -1.93 18.91 5.60
CA THR A 173 -3.13 18.78 4.77
C THR A 173 -3.52 17.33 4.49
N GLY A 174 -2.64 16.36 4.72
CA GLY A 174 -2.85 14.94 4.38
C GLY A 174 -2.94 14.66 2.88
N ARG A 175 -2.58 15.63 2.03
CA ARG A 175 -2.72 15.54 0.58
C ARG A 175 -1.51 14.88 -0.10
N THR A 176 -1.78 14.17 -1.19
CA THR A 176 -0.76 13.64 -2.11
C THR A 176 -0.25 14.73 -3.06
N THR A 177 0.71 14.38 -3.91
CA THR A 177 1.24 15.26 -4.97
C THR A 177 0.20 15.67 -6.02
N PHE A 178 -0.88 14.91 -6.20
CA PHE A 178 -2.02 15.33 -7.04
C PHE A 178 -3.05 16.19 -6.29
N GLY A 179 -2.83 16.48 -5.00
CA GLY A 179 -3.68 17.38 -4.21
C GLY A 179 -4.86 16.71 -3.50
N PHE A 180 -4.95 15.38 -3.49
CA PHE A 180 -6.04 14.65 -2.84
C PHE A 180 -5.64 14.15 -1.46
N ARG A 181 -6.52 14.30 -0.47
CA ARG A 181 -6.32 13.68 0.84
C ARG A 181 -6.28 12.15 0.72
N ASP A 182 -5.25 11.53 1.27
CA ASP A 182 -5.09 10.06 1.32
C ASP A 182 -5.12 9.55 2.78
N GLY A 183 -5.02 8.24 2.99
CA GLY A 183 -5.02 7.59 4.30
C GLY A 183 -6.41 7.46 4.94
N ILE A 184 -7.49 7.79 4.22
CA ILE A 184 -8.87 7.80 4.74
C ILE A 184 -9.39 6.37 5.01
N SER A 185 -9.36 5.52 3.98
CA SER A 185 -9.99 4.19 4.05
C SER A 185 -8.97 3.11 4.44
N HIS A 186 -9.20 2.46 5.59
CA HIS A 186 -8.48 1.29 6.06
C HIS A 186 -9.47 0.22 6.60
N PRO A 187 -9.13 -1.08 6.46
CA PRO A 187 -10.02 -2.18 6.84
C PRO A 187 -10.17 -2.31 8.35
N ASN A 188 -11.34 -2.82 8.78
CA ASN A 188 -11.51 -3.42 10.10
C ASN A 188 -11.01 -4.87 10.02
N ILE A 189 -10.14 -5.30 10.94
CA ILE A 189 -9.52 -6.63 10.90
C ILE A 189 -9.96 -7.41 12.13
N GLU A 190 -10.54 -8.58 11.91
CA GLU A 190 -10.97 -9.48 12.98
C GLU A 190 -9.79 -9.83 13.91
N GLY A 191 -10.03 -9.82 15.22
CA GLY A 191 -9.04 -10.22 16.21
C GLY A 191 -7.91 -9.22 16.48
N VAL A 192 -7.80 -8.13 15.72
CA VAL A 192 -6.78 -7.08 15.94
C VAL A 192 -7.24 -6.05 16.98
N GLY A 193 -8.55 -5.82 17.12
CA GLY A 193 -9.10 -4.88 18.11
C GLY A 193 -9.01 -3.40 17.73
N LEU A 194 -8.69 -3.08 16.47
CA LEU A 194 -8.77 -1.73 15.92
C LEU A 194 -10.03 -1.56 15.06
N PRO A 195 -10.83 -0.49 15.26
CA PRO A 195 -11.96 -0.22 14.37
C PRO A 195 -11.46 0.12 12.97
N GLY A 196 -12.19 -0.32 11.96
CA GLY A 196 -11.98 0.16 10.59
C GLY A 196 -12.59 1.53 10.36
N SER A 197 -12.23 2.13 9.23
CA SER A 197 -12.72 3.46 8.85
C SER A 197 -14.17 3.53 8.36
N ASN A 198 -14.76 2.41 7.90
CA ASN A 198 -16.15 2.38 7.43
C ASN A 198 -17.02 1.60 8.43
N PRO A 199 -17.96 2.24 9.13
CA PRO A 199 -18.84 1.56 10.09
C PRO A 199 -19.83 0.58 9.45
N GLN A 200 -20.06 0.65 8.14
CA GLN A 200 -20.95 -0.29 7.41
C GLN A 200 -20.24 -1.60 7.02
N GLU A 201 -18.91 -1.66 7.07
CA GLU A 201 -18.15 -2.85 6.71
C GLU A 201 -18.02 -3.79 7.91
N VAL A 202 -18.40 -5.06 7.71
CA VAL A 202 -18.07 -6.11 8.67
C VAL A 202 -16.55 -6.37 8.66
N PRO A 203 -15.94 -6.75 9.80
CA PRO A 203 -14.53 -7.09 9.86
C PRO A 203 -14.11 -8.07 8.76
N ILE A 204 -12.92 -7.85 8.22
CA ILE A 204 -12.24 -8.79 7.31
C ILE A 204 -11.43 -9.75 8.18
N LYS A 205 -11.42 -11.03 7.81
CA LYS A 205 -10.65 -12.04 8.52
C LYS A 205 -9.15 -11.71 8.52
N ALA A 206 -8.50 -11.98 9.65
CA ALA A 206 -7.09 -11.65 9.87
C ALA A 206 -6.15 -12.28 8.82
N GLY A 207 -6.51 -13.45 8.29
CA GLY A 207 -5.74 -14.15 7.27
C GLY A 207 -5.60 -13.40 5.94
N GLU A 208 -6.38 -12.34 5.68
CA GLU A 208 -6.09 -11.48 4.52
C GLU A 208 -4.86 -10.59 4.75
N PHE A 209 -4.44 -10.37 5.99
CA PHE A 209 -3.36 -9.43 6.31
C PHE A 209 -2.18 -10.05 7.05
N LEU A 210 -2.42 -11.10 7.83
CA LEU A 210 -1.44 -11.73 8.72
C LEU A 210 -1.39 -13.24 8.47
N LEU A 211 -0.18 -13.78 8.35
CA LEU A 211 0.04 -15.21 8.12
C LEU A 211 -0.27 -16.04 9.37
N GLY A 212 -0.82 -17.23 9.13
CA GLY A 212 -1.23 -18.19 10.15
C GLY A 212 -2.68 -18.05 10.64
N TYR A 213 -3.44 -17.06 10.15
CA TYR A 213 -4.85 -16.92 10.50
C TYR A 213 -5.74 -17.31 9.32
N PRO A 214 -6.98 -17.78 9.56
CA PRO A 214 -7.93 -18.05 8.49
C PRO A 214 -8.23 -16.79 7.68
N ASP A 215 -8.27 -16.93 6.37
CA ASP A 215 -8.63 -15.89 5.40
C ASP A 215 -10.13 -15.95 5.04
N GLU A 216 -10.61 -15.08 4.15
CA GLU A 216 -12.03 -15.02 3.75
C GLU A 216 -12.55 -16.37 3.23
N THR A 217 -11.71 -17.19 2.61
CA THR A 217 -12.06 -18.56 2.16
C THR A 217 -12.16 -19.58 3.30
N GLY A 218 -11.70 -19.21 4.50
CA GLY A 218 -11.63 -20.09 5.67
C GLY A 218 -10.35 -20.92 5.75
N SER A 219 -9.44 -20.76 4.79
CA SER A 219 -8.15 -21.46 4.73
C SER A 219 -7.03 -20.61 5.33
N LEU A 220 -5.90 -21.23 5.64
CA LEU A 220 -4.67 -20.49 5.96
C LEU A 220 -3.98 -20.05 4.65
N PRO A 221 -3.60 -18.76 4.51
CA PRO A 221 -2.77 -18.33 3.40
C PRO A 221 -1.44 -19.10 3.35
N PRO A 222 -0.85 -19.28 2.16
CA PRO A 222 0.45 -19.92 2.05
C PRO A 222 1.52 -19.09 2.79
N MET A 223 2.22 -19.74 3.72
CA MET A 223 3.24 -19.13 4.56
C MET A 223 4.52 -19.99 4.60
N PRO A 224 5.70 -19.39 4.81
CA PRO A 224 6.94 -20.14 4.85
C PRO A 224 7.02 -21.04 6.09
N SER A 225 7.79 -22.12 5.96
CA SER A 225 8.13 -23.05 7.05
C SER A 225 9.58 -22.81 7.53
N PRO A 226 9.90 -23.07 8.81
CA PRO A 226 9.01 -23.53 9.88
C PRO A 226 8.01 -22.46 10.33
N ASP A 227 7.03 -22.84 11.15
CA ASP A 227 5.97 -21.93 11.66
C ASP A 227 6.55 -20.64 12.25
N VAL A 228 7.65 -20.73 13.02
CA VAL A 228 8.33 -19.58 13.61
C VAL A 228 8.81 -18.54 12.59
N LEU A 229 9.06 -18.91 11.34
CA LEU A 229 9.44 -17.97 10.27
C LEU A 229 8.23 -17.25 9.68
N GLY A 230 7.10 -17.94 9.52
CA GLY A 230 5.92 -17.43 8.81
C GLY A 230 4.88 -16.77 9.70
N ARG A 231 4.59 -17.36 10.87
CA ARG A 231 3.52 -16.95 11.79
C ARG A 231 3.62 -15.46 12.14
N ASN A 232 2.48 -14.75 12.10
CA ASN A 232 2.38 -13.31 12.38
C ASN A 232 3.17 -12.40 11.43
N GLY A 233 3.79 -12.94 10.38
CA GLY A 233 4.37 -12.18 9.29
C GLY A 233 3.32 -11.70 8.28
N THR A 234 3.75 -10.87 7.35
CA THR A 234 2.94 -10.39 6.22
C THR A 234 3.84 -10.07 5.02
N TYR A 235 3.26 -9.94 3.82
CA TYR A 235 3.99 -9.48 2.65
C TYR A 235 3.73 -7.99 2.40
N VAL A 236 4.75 -7.34 1.85
CA VAL A 236 4.74 -5.91 1.55
C VAL A 236 5.21 -5.71 0.12
N ALA A 237 4.36 -5.14 -0.72
CA ALA A 237 4.78 -4.59 -2.01
C ALA A 237 5.18 -3.13 -1.81
N VAL A 238 6.47 -2.82 -1.96
CA VAL A 238 7.01 -1.46 -1.88
C VAL A 238 7.26 -0.94 -3.29
N ARG A 239 6.84 0.30 -3.58
CA ARG A 239 6.96 0.89 -4.92
C ARG A 239 7.37 2.35 -4.84
N LYS A 240 8.40 2.74 -5.59
CA LYS A 240 8.67 4.14 -5.89
C LYS A 240 7.82 4.55 -7.10
N LEU A 241 6.87 5.45 -6.86
CA LEU A 241 5.95 5.96 -7.87
C LEU A 241 6.26 7.44 -8.10
N HIS A 242 6.68 7.79 -9.30
CA HIS A 242 6.79 9.17 -9.73
C HIS A 242 5.42 9.66 -10.22
N THR A 243 5.01 10.87 -9.85
CA THR A 243 3.72 11.45 -10.26
C THR A 243 3.92 12.67 -11.16
N ASN A 244 3.43 12.58 -12.39
CA ASN A 244 3.46 13.66 -13.36
C ASN A 244 2.31 14.65 -13.10
N VAL A 245 2.49 15.53 -12.11
CA VAL A 245 1.48 16.51 -11.66
C VAL A 245 1.15 17.52 -12.78
N ALA A 246 2.13 17.88 -13.60
CA ALA A 246 1.95 18.76 -14.73
C ALA A 246 1.04 18.13 -15.80
N ALA A 247 1.28 16.87 -16.18
CA ALA A 247 0.40 16.14 -17.10
C ALA A 247 -1.01 15.97 -16.56
N TRP A 248 -1.15 15.67 -15.26
CA TRP A 248 -2.44 15.61 -14.56
C TRP A 248 -3.24 16.90 -14.71
N ARG A 249 -2.64 18.04 -14.36
CA ARG A 249 -3.30 19.35 -14.44
C ARG A 249 -3.62 19.75 -15.88
N ARG A 250 -2.70 19.52 -16.83
CA ARG A 250 -2.95 19.80 -18.26
C ARG A 250 -4.11 18.97 -18.80
N TYR A 251 -4.17 17.68 -18.45
CA TYR A 251 -5.23 16.79 -18.90
C TYR A 251 -6.60 17.24 -18.37
N LEU A 252 -6.70 17.56 -17.08
CA LEU A 252 -7.94 18.06 -16.50
C LEU A 252 -8.37 19.37 -17.18
N ARG A 253 -7.49 20.36 -17.28
CA ARG A 253 -7.80 21.65 -17.93
C ARG A 253 -8.21 21.51 -19.39
N ALA A 254 -7.55 20.62 -20.14
CA ALA A 254 -7.91 20.37 -21.55
C ALA A 254 -9.31 19.76 -21.71
N ASN A 255 -9.86 19.17 -20.64
CA ASN A 255 -11.16 18.52 -20.63
C ASN A 255 -12.23 19.34 -19.88
N THR A 256 -11.96 20.55 -19.40
CA THR A 256 -12.92 21.33 -18.59
C THR A 256 -12.87 22.81 -18.92
N SER A 257 -13.98 23.52 -18.70
CA SER A 257 -14.10 24.95 -19.02
C SER A 257 -14.00 25.86 -17.80
N SER A 258 -13.98 25.31 -16.59
CA SER A 258 -13.93 26.07 -15.34
C SER A 258 -13.17 25.30 -14.25
N ALA A 259 -12.72 26.00 -13.20
CA ALA A 259 -12.06 25.39 -12.06
C ALA A 259 -12.98 24.43 -11.29
N GLN A 260 -14.28 24.70 -11.29
CA GLN A 260 -15.31 23.87 -10.67
C GLN A 260 -15.47 22.55 -11.43
N GLU A 261 -15.54 22.61 -12.77
CA GLU A 261 -15.54 21.42 -13.61
C GLU A 261 -14.23 20.63 -13.49
N GLU A 262 -13.09 21.32 -13.42
CA GLU A 262 -11.77 20.70 -13.21
C GLU A 262 -11.75 19.88 -11.92
N ALA A 263 -12.20 20.46 -10.81
CA ALA A 263 -12.29 19.79 -9.52
C ALA A 263 -13.28 18.61 -9.54
N LEU A 264 -14.45 18.77 -10.17
CA LEU A 264 -15.43 17.69 -10.30
C LEU A 264 -14.90 16.54 -11.17
N LEU A 265 -14.26 16.83 -12.30
CA LEU A 265 -13.67 15.83 -13.17
C LEU A 265 -12.58 15.04 -12.42
N ALA A 266 -11.69 15.75 -11.75
CA ALA A 266 -10.65 15.15 -10.91
C ALA A 266 -11.27 14.27 -9.82
N ALA A 267 -12.34 14.75 -9.18
CA ALA A 267 -13.10 13.97 -8.20
C ALA A 267 -13.75 12.72 -8.81
N LYS A 268 -14.29 12.79 -10.04
CA LYS A 268 -14.89 11.64 -10.75
C LYS A 268 -13.85 10.60 -11.16
N MET A 269 -12.62 11.02 -11.47
CA MET A 269 -11.49 10.11 -11.73
C MET A 269 -11.01 9.42 -10.44
N VAL A 270 -10.94 10.14 -9.32
CA VAL A 270 -10.45 9.58 -8.04
C VAL A 270 -11.53 8.82 -7.27
N GLY A 271 -12.78 9.31 -7.30
CA GLY A 271 -13.92 8.89 -6.50
C GLY A 271 -14.12 9.70 -5.21
N ARG A 272 -13.29 10.72 -4.97
CA ARG A 272 -13.36 11.67 -3.86
C ARG A 272 -12.95 13.06 -4.32
N TRP A 273 -13.47 14.08 -3.69
CA TRP A 273 -12.97 15.45 -3.83
C TRP A 273 -11.56 15.60 -3.23
N PRO A 274 -10.78 16.63 -3.63
CA PRO A 274 -9.45 16.91 -3.06
C PRO A 274 -9.42 17.02 -1.53
N SER A 275 -10.51 17.47 -0.90
CA SER A 275 -10.67 17.48 0.56
C SER A 275 -10.65 16.09 1.21
N GLY A 276 -11.07 15.06 0.46
CA GLY A 276 -11.36 13.71 0.95
C GLY A 276 -12.86 13.36 0.98
N ALA A 277 -13.77 14.31 0.73
CA ALA A 277 -15.21 14.03 0.70
C ALA A 277 -15.56 13.00 -0.40
N PRO A 278 -16.29 11.91 -0.09
CA PRO A 278 -16.61 10.90 -1.08
C PRO A 278 -17.71 11.34 -2.03
N LEU A 279 -17.51 11.11 -3.33
CA LEU A 279 -18.52 11.44 -4.35
C LEU A 279 -19.85 10.73 -4.14
N THR A 280 -19.83 9.53 -3.55
CA THR A 280 -21.07 8.78 -3.25
C THR A 280 -22.01 9.55 -2.32
N LEU A 281 -21.46 10.37 -1.42
CA LEU A 281 -22.23 11.16 -0.44
C LEU A 281 -22.46 12.60 -0.90
N THR A 282 -21.48 13.22 -1.58
CA THR A 282 -21.59 14.57 -2.14
C THR A 282 -21.16 14.60 -3.61
N PRO A 283 -22.05 14.24 -4.55
CA PRO A 283 -21.66 14.02 -5.94
C PRO A 283 -21.42 15.29 -6.76
N GLU A 284 -21.97 16.43 -6.33
CA GLU A 284 -22.02 17.66 -7.13
C GLU A 284 -21.06 18.76 -6.64
N HIS A 285 -20.66 18.76 -5.37
CA HIS A 285 -19.74 19.75 -4.80
C HIS A 285 -18.88 19.15 -3.68
N ASP A 286 -17.73 19.77 -3.43
CA ASP A 286 -16.88 19.41 -2.31
C ASP A 286 -17.56 19.79 -0.97
N ASP A 287 -17.35 18.96 0.05
CA ASP A 287 -17.84 19.18 1.41
C ASP A 287 -16.67 18.97 2.40
N PRO A 288 -15.92 20.04 2.73
CA PRO A 288 -14.80 19.95 3.65
C PRO A 288 -15.19 19.51 5.07
N GLU A 289 -16.41 19.80 5.53
CA GLU A 289 -16.89 19.38 6.85
C GLU A 289 -17.13 17.88 6.88
N LEU A 290 -17.80 17.34 5.86
CA LEU A 290 -17.92 15.90 5.67
C LEU A 290 -16.53 15.25 5.56
N ALA A 291 -15.61 15.83 4.79
CA ALA A 291 -14.27 15.29 4.62
C ALA A 291 -13.48 15.24 5.94
N ALA A 292 -13.63 16.25 6.80
CA ALA A 292 -12.96 16.36 8.09
C ALA A 292 -13.45 15.34 9.11
N ASP A 293 -14.69 14.86 9.01
CA ASP A 293 -15.29 13.93 9.96
C ASP A 293 -14.96 12.45 9.62
N PRO A 294 -14.09 11.78 10.41
CA PRO A 294 -13.71 10.38 10.16
C PRO A 294 -14.86 9.38 10.38
N HIS A 295 -15.94 9.76 11.07
CA HIS A 295 -17.11 8.91 11.26
C HIS A 295 -18.08 8.96 10.06
N ARG A 296 -17.96 9.98 9.21
CA ARG A 296 -18.85 10.20 8.05
C ARG A 296 -18.14 10.05 6.72
N ASN A 297 -16.89 10.48 6.58
CA ASN A 297 -16.17 10.56 5.30
C ASN A 297 -15.91 9.22 4.61
N ASN A 298 -16.17 8.10 5.29
CA ASN A 298 -16.06 6.76 4.71
C ASN A 298 -17.30 5.88 4.91
N ASN A 299 -18.36 6.44 5.51
CA ASN A 299 -19.62 5.77 5.82
C ASN A 299 -20.53 5.69 4.58
N PHE A 300 -20.13 4.87 3.62
CA PHE A 300 -20.91 4.60 2.42
C PHE A 300 -20.63 3.21 1.84
N LEU A 301 -21.58 2.76 1.06
CA LEU A 301 -21.53 1.61 0.18
C LEU A 301 -22.03 2.07 -1.20
N TYR A 302 -21.82 1.29 -2.25
CA TYR A 302 -22.20 1.68 -3.61
C TYR A 302 -23.55 1.12 -4.04
N ARG A 303 -23.94 -0.10 -3.63
CA ARG A 303 -25.08 -0.80 -4.24
C ARG A 303 -26.40 -0.07 -4.07
N GLU A 304 -26.76 0.29 -2.84
CA GLU A 304 -28.09 0.87 -2.57
C GLU A 304 -28.27 2.25 -3.24
N ASN A 305 -27.24 3.10 -3.19
CA ASN A 305 -27.36 4.51 -3.53
C ASN A 305 -26.67 4.92 -4.85
N ASP A 306 -25.87 4.02 -5.45
CA ASP A 306 -25.05 4.33 -6.62
C ASP A 306 -24.63 3.09 -7.44
N ASP A 307 -25.49 2.06 -7.54
CA ASP A 307 -25.18 0.82 -8.29
C ASP A 307 -24.72 1.12 -9.73
N ARG A 308 -25.39 2.08 -10.37
CA ARG A 308 -25.11 2.51 -11.75
C ARG A 308 -23.92 3.47 -11.91
N GLY A 309 -23.32 3.95 -10.81
CA GLY A 309 -22.14 4.82 -10.83
C GLY A 309 -22.37 6.24 -11.35
N PHE A 310 -23.58 6.80 -11.17
CA PHE A 310 -23.85 8.20 -11.53
C PHE A 310 -23.23 9.18 -10.52
N ARG A 311 -23.11 8.78 -9.24
CA ARG A 311 -22.44 9.59 -8.21
C ARG A 311 -20.93 9.39 -8.27
N CYS A 312 -20.46 8.17 -8.07
CA CYS A 312 -19.06 7.76 -8.16
C CYS A 312 -18.91 6.75 -9.31
N PRO A 313 -18.26 7.10 -10.43
CA PRO A 313 -18.11 6.20 -11.57
C PRO A 313 -17.51 4.85 -11.16
N ALA A 314 -17.98 3.74 -11.76
CA ALA A 314 -17.39 2.42 -11.52
C ALA A 314 -15.89 2.37 -11.86
N GLY A 315 -15.47 3.20 -12.83
CA GLY A 315 -14.06 3.37 -13.19
C GLY A 315 -13.26 4.32 -12.27
N ALA A 316 -13.85 4.92 -11.24
CA ALA A 316 -13.13 5.81 -10.33
C ALA A 316 -12.12 5.03 -9.48
N HIS A 317 -10.94 5.63 -9.21
CA HIS A 317 -9.82 4.97 -8.55
C HIS A 317 -10.20 4.23 -7.25
N ILE A 318 -10.90 4.90 -6.33
CA ILE A 318 -11.29 4.27 -5.05
C ILE A 318 -12.39 3.22 -5.18
N ARG A 319 -13.19 3.25 -6.27
CA ARG A 319 -14.23 2.25 -6.53
C ARG A 319 -13.68 1.02 -7.24
N ARG A 320 -12.64 1.18 -8.07
CA ARG A 320 -11.89 0.06 -8.64
C ARG A 320 -11.06 -0.66 -7.59
N THR A 321 -10.31 0.08 -6.78
CA THR A 321 -9.37 -0.50 -5.80
C THR A 321 -10.03 -0.97 -4.50
N ASN A 322 -11.25 -0.54 -4.22
CA ASN A 322 -12.13 -1.13 -3.21
C ASN A 322 -13.60 -1.02 -3.68
N PRO A 323 -14.10 -2.02 -4.43
CA PRO A 323 -15.47 -2.05 -4.92
C PRO A 323 -16.53 -2.17 -3.84
N ARG A 324 -16.16 -2.39 -2.56
CA ARG A 324 -17.08 -2.57 -1.43
C ARG A 324 -18.15 -3.63 -1.75
N ASP A 325 -19.42 -3.21 -1.79
CA ASP A 325 -20.59 -4.01 -2.13
C ASP A 325 -21.06 -3.79 -3.58
N ALA A 326 -20.32 -3.07 -4.42
CA ALA A 326 -20.68 -2.92 -5.83
C ALA A 326 -20.82 -4.29 -6.51
N THR A 327 -21.71 -4.36 -7.50
CA THR A 327 -21.84 -5.56 -8.33
C THR A 327 -20.62 -5.69 -9.24
N ILE A 328 -19.76 -6.68 -8.97
CA ILE A 328 -18.53 -6.96 -9.72
C ILE A 328 -18.41 -8.46 -10.04
N ILE A 329 -17.49 -8.80 -10.94
CA ILE A 329 -17.01 -10.18 -11.08
C ILE A 329 -15.98 -10.46 -9.97
N GLY A 330 -16.23 -11.47 -9.14
CA GLY A 330 -15.37 -11.88 -8.03
C GLY A 330 -15.86 -11.39 -6.66
N ASP A 331 -15.02 -11.55 -5.64
CA ASP A 331 -15.31 -11.14 -4.26
C ASP A 331 -14.30 -10.10 -3.78
N ALA A 332 -14.78 -8.87 -3.57
CA ALA A 332 -13.93 -7.75 -3.16
C ALA A 332 -13.20 -7.97 -1.83
N ARG A 333 -13.74 -8.81 -0.93
CA ARG A 333 -13.20 -9.01 0.42
C ARG A 333 -11.86 -9.73 0.41
N MET A 334 -11.64 -10.65 -0.53
CA MET A 334 -10.40 -11.43 -0.67
C MET A 334 -9.20 -10.62 -1.20
N HIS A 335 -9.46 -9.41 -1.68
CA HIS A 335 -8.46 -8.57 -2.35
C HIS A 335 -8.05 -7.36 -1.50
N ARG A 336 -8.56 -7.23 -0.27
CA ARG A 336 -8.32 -6.06 0.59
C ARG A 336 -6.84 -5.94 0.95
N LEU A 337 -6.31 -4.72 0.95
CA LEU A 337 -4.93 -4.41 1.34
C LEU A 337 -4.92 -3.35 2.44
N ILE A 338 -3.89 -3.41 3.30
CA ILE A 338 -3.52 -2.25 4.11
C ILE A 338 -2.59 -1.36 3.27
N ARG A 339 -2.91 -0.07 3.16
CA ARG A 339 -2.06 0.91 2.49
C ARG A 339 -1.32 1.75 3.51
N ARG A 340 -0.02 1.89 3.30
CA ARG A 340 0.89 2.75 4.06
C ARG A 340 1.75 3.58 3.10
N GLY A 341 1.12 4.12 2.05
CA GLY A 341 1.77 5.02 1.12
C GLY A 341 2.17 6.35 1.78
N THR A 342 3.16 7.04 1.22
CA THR A 342 3.60 8.37 1.67
C THR A 342 4.23 9.16 0.55
N THR A 343 4.17 10.49 0.62
CA THR A 343 4.72 11.37 -0.40
C THR A 343 6.22 11.62 -0.24
N TYR A 344 6.88 11.87 -1.36
CA TYR A 344 8.26 12.38 -1.40
C TYR A 344 8.39 13.50 -2.44
N GLY A 345 9.46 14.27 -2.30
CA GLY A 345 9.82 15.35 -3.20
C GLY A 345 8.99 16.62 -2.99
N PRO A 346 9.41 17.75 -3.59
CA PRO A 346 8.71 19.02 -3.46
C PRO A 346 7.40 19.01 -4.26
N PRO A 347 6.33 19.66 -3.77
CA PRO A 347 5.09 19.81 -4.52
C PRO A 347 5.29 20.72 -5.73
N LEU A 348 4.56 20.46 -6.81
CA LEU A 348 4.47 21.42 -7.93
C LEU A 348 3.55 22.58 -7.49
N PRO A 349 4.01 23.85 -7.53
CA PRO A 349 3.21 25.00 -7.06
C PRO A 349 1.85 25.08 -7.71
N ASP A 350 0.83 25.55 -6.98
CA ASP A 350 -0.54 25.60 -7.47
C ASP A 350 -0.67 26.39 -8.77
N GLY A 351 -1.50 25.89 -9.68
CA GLY A 351 -1.76 26.53 -10.97
C GLY A 351 -0.70 26.29 -12.06
N VAL A 352 0.51 25.83 -11.70
CA VAL A 352 1.58 25.52 -12.65
C VAL A 352 1.23 24.31 -13.51
N LEU A 353 1.40 24.44 -14.83
CA LEU A 353 1.10 23.43 -15.84
C LEU A 353 2.33 22.82 -16.50
N GLU A 354 3.49 23.44 -16.32
CA GLU A 354 4.75 22.94 -16.86
C GLU A 354 5.41 22.02 -15.84
N ASP A 355 6.11 21.00 -16.36
CA ASP A 355 6.93 20.13 -15.52
C ASP A 355 8.23 20.85 -15.18
N ASP A 356 8.54 20.98 -13.91
CA ASP A 356 9.77 21.61 -13.42
C ASP A 356 10.93 20.60 -13.30
N GLY A 357 10.69 19.33 -13.64
CA GLY A 357 11.69 18.27 -13.64
C GLY A 357 12.07 17.74 -12.26
N ALA A 358 11.45 18.21 -11.17
CA ALA A 358 11.76 17.70 -9.84
C ALA A 358 11.18 16.30 -9.62
N ASP A 359 11.97 15.43 -8.98
CA ASP A 359 11.50 14.10 -8.62
C ASP A 359 10.53 14.18 -7.44
N ARG A 360 9.30 13.71 -7.67
CA ARG A 360 8.20 13.76 -6.71
C ARG A 360 7.23 12.60 -6.93
N GLY A 361 6.58 12.21 -5.86
CA GLY A 361 5.47 11.27 -5.96
C GLY A 361 5.21 10.56 -4.65
N LEU A 362 5.06 9.23 -4.73
CA LEU A 362 4.66 8.39 -3.61
C LEU A 362 5.62 7.20 -3.46
N VAL A 363 6.03 6.90 -2.23
CA VAL A 363 6.46 5.55 -1.88
C VAL A 363 5.21 4.77 -1.49
N GLY A 364 4.72 3.92 -2.40
CA GLY A 364 3.58 3.04 -2.17
C GLY A 364 3.98 1.84 -1.33
N VAL A 365 3.21 1.56 -0.27
CA VAL A 365 3.39 0.38 0.59
C VAL A 365 2.05 -0.32 0.71
N PHE A 366 1.99 -1.55 0.20
CA PHE A 366 0.78 -2.35 0.15
C PHE A 366 1.01 -3.65 0.90
N ILE A 367 0.22 -3.89 1.93
CA ILE A 367 0.45 -4.97 2.91
C ILE A 367 -0.73 -5.95 2.85
N GLY A 368 -0.39 -7.24 2.79
CA GLY A 368 -1.35 -8.34 2.72
C GLY A 368 -0.67 -9.70 2.86
N ALA A 369 -1.46 -10.72 3.20
CA ALA A 369 -0.97 -12.09 3.39
C ALA A 369 -0.77 -12.87 2.08
N HIS A 370 -1.25 -12.37 0.94
CA HIS A 370 -1.23 -13.09 -0.33
C HIS A 370 -0.98 -12.14 -1.53
N LEU A 371 0.29 -11.95 -1.91
CA LEU A 371 0.71 -11.05 -3.00
C LEU A 371 -0.10 -11.23 -4.30
N GLN A 372 -0.24 -12.48 -4.78
CA GLN A 372 -0.94 -12.77 -6.04
C GLN A 372 -2.42 -12.42 -5.98
N ARG A 373 -3.14 -12.90 -4.95
CA ARG A 373 -4.58 -12.67 -4.78
C ARG A 373 -4.88 -11.21 -4.46
N GLN A 374 -3.96 -10.43 -3.88
CA GLN A 374 -4.25 -9.07 -3.44
C GLN A 374 -3.55 -8.03 -4.30
N PHE A 375 -2.26 -7.76 -4.06
CA PHE A 375 -1.54 -6.69 -4.74
C PHE A 375 -1.47 -6.90 -6.26
N GLU A 376 -1.04 -8.09 -6.71
CA GLU A 376 -0.91 -8.36 -8.14
C GLU A 376 -2.27 -8.37 -8.82
N PHE A 377 -3.29 -9.01 -8.21
CA PHE A 377 -4.65 -9.02 -8.74
C PHE A 377 -5.23 -7.61 -8.87
N ILE A 378 -5.13 -6.77 -7.82
CA ILE A 378 -5.60 -5.38 -7.91
C ILE A 378 -4.88 -4.65 -9.05
N LYS A 379 -3.57 -4.83 -9.18
CA LYS A 379 -2.80 -4.17 -10.24
C LYS A 379 -3.19 -4.66 -11.64
N ALA A 380 -3.31 -5.96 -11.84
CA ALA A 380 -3.63 -6.57 -13.14
C ALA A 380 -5.09 -6.33 -13.51
N GLU A 381 -6.01 -6.78 -12.67
CA GLU A 381 -7.42 -6.95 -13.00
C GLU A 381 -8.28 -5.72 -12.67
N TRP A 382 -7.89 -4.94 -11.66
CA TRP A 382 -8.69 -3.79 -11.22
C TRP A 382 -8.14 -2.45 -11.68
N VAL A 383 -6.81 -2.30 -11.70
CA VAL A 383 -6.15 -1.07 -12.11
C VAL A 383 -5.87 -1.07 -13.62
N ASN A 384 -5.42 -2.19 -14.18
CA ASN A 384 -4.99 -2.27 -15.57
C ASN A 384 -5.97 -3.00 -16.51
N ASP A 385 -7.12 -3.44 -16.01
CA ASP A 385 -8.24 -3.95 -16.79
C ASP A 385 -9.58 -3.58 -16.12
N GLY A 386 -10.68 -3.59 -16.87
CA GLY A 386 -12.03 -3.20 -16.47
C GLY A 386 -13.11 -4.24 -16.69
N ASN A 387 -12.75 -5.49 -17.04
CA ASN A 387 -13.70 -6.59 -17.19
C ASN A 387 -14.60 -6.78 -15.96
N PHE A 388 -14.03 -6.69 -14.76
CA PHE A 388 -14.76 -6.91 -13.49
C PHE A 388 -15.90 -5.91 -13.21
N ILE A 389 -15.89 -4.75 -13.86
CA ILE A 389 -16.93 -3.70 -13.78
C ILE A 389 -17.71 -3.53 -15.08
N GLY A 390 -17.51 -4.41 -16.07
CA GLY A 390 -18.20 -4.33 -17.36
C GLY A 390 -17.66 -3.27 -18.33
N TYR A 391 -16.42 -2.80 -18.14
CA TYR A 391 -15.71 -1.87 -19.03
C TYR A 391 -14.41 -2.50 -19.58
N PRO A 392 -14.51 -3.56 -20.41
CA PRO A 392 -13.34 -4.24 -20.97
C PRO A 392 -12.36 -3.26 -21.62
N GLY A 393 -11.08 -3.36 -21.26
CA GLY A 393 -10.01 -2.51 -21.80
C GLY A 393 -9.94 -1.08 -21.23
N GLU A 394 -10.93 -0.63 -20.44
CA GLU A 394 -10.79 0.63 -19.69
C GLU A 394 -9.97 0.39 -18.42
N LYS A 395 -8.94 1.20 -18.21
CA LYS A 395 -8.05 1.13 -17.05
C LYS A 395 -8.44 2.18 -16.01
N ASP A 396 -7.88 2.08 -14.82
CA ASP A 396 -7.98 3.12 -13.79
C ASP A 396 -7.48 4.48 -14.32
N PRO A 397 -8.26 5.57 -14.22
CA PRO A 397 -7.91 6.87 -14.79
C PRO A 397 -6.70 7.55 -14.16
N VAL A 398 -6.27 7.11 -12.98
CA VAL A 398 -5.20 7.75 -12.20
C VAL A 398 -3.93 6.90 -12.23
N ALA A 399 -4.05 5.63 -11.85
CA ALA A 399 -2.92 4.73 -11.61
C ALA A 399 -2.78 3.61 -12.67
N GLY A 400 -3.70 3.54 -13.62
CA GLY A 400 -3.63 2.61 -14.75
C GLY A 400 -2.45 2.92 -15.66
N HIS A 401 -1.91 1.88 -16.29
CA HIS A 401 -0.89 2.04 -17.32
C HIS A 401 -1.52 2.62 -18.60
N HIS A 402 -1.35 3.92 -18.80
CA HIS A 402 -1.79 4.62 -20.00
C HIS A 402 -0.61 5.08 -20.84
N ASP A 403 -0.75 4.94 -22.16
CA ASP A 403 0.25 5.29 -23.18
C ASP A 403 -0.24 6.43 -24.10
N GLY A 404 -1.30 7.15 -23.70
CA GLY A 404 -1.92 8.19 -24.52
C GLY A 404 -3.03 7.68 -25.43
N THR A 405 -3.41 6.40 -25.38
CA THR A 405 -4.50 5.83 -26.21
C THR A 405 -5.73 5.39 -25.42
N GLY A 406 -5.61 5.32 -24.08
CA GLY A 406 -6.66 4.82 -23.19
C GLY A 406 -7.90 5.73 -23.11
N SER A 407 -9.01 5.14 -22.68
CA SER A 407 -10.28 5.84 -22.47
C SER A 407 -10.92 5.49 -21.14
N VAL A 408 -11.73 6.40 -20.59
CA VAL A 408 -12.49 6.20 -19.36
C VAL A 408 -13.90 6.72 -19.51
N THR A 409 -14.88 5.94 -19.06
CA THR A 409 -16.31 6.28 -19.09
C THR A 409 -16.78 6.86 -17.75
N ILE A 410 -17.41 8.05 -17.81
CA ILE A 410 -18.13 8.68 -16.71
C ILE A 410 -19.64 8.59 -17.03
N PRO A 411 -20.43 7.85 -16.23
CA PRO A 411 -21.87 7.76 -16.43
C PRO A 411 -22.56 9.11 -16.26
N GLU A 412 -23.28 9.55 -17.29
CA GLU A 412 -24.04 10.80 -17.32
C GLU A 412 -25.34 10.61 -18.11
N LYS A 413 -26.30 11.54 -17.93
CA LYS A 413 -27.57 11.56 -18.68
C LYS A 413 -27.67 12.88 -19.46
N PRO A 414 -28.23 12.89 -20.68
CA PRO A 414 -28.76 11.72 -21.40
C PRO A 414 -27.67 10.83 -22.02
N VAL A 415 -26.45 11.35 -22.18
CA VAL A 415 -25.33 10.66 -22.81
C VAL A 415 -24.16 10.60 -21.84
N ARG A 416 -23.52 9.44 -21.73
CA ARG A 416 -22.28 9.26 -20.96
C ARG A 416 -21.17 10.17 -21.49
N ARG A 417 -20.29 10.60 -20.60
CA ARG A 417 -19.05 11.27 -20.97
C ARG A 417 -17.94 10.25 -21.12
N ARG A 418 -17.13 10.35 -22.19
CA ARG A 418 -15.94 9.52 -22.38
C ARG A 418 -14.70 10.39 -22.48
N LEU A 419 -13.78 10.19 -21.56
CA LEU A 419 -12.43 10.72 -21.62
C LEU A 419 -11.60 9.86 -22.58
N GLN A 420 -10.75 10.49 -23.37
CA GLN A 420 -9.92 9.82 -24.38
C GLN A 420 -8.46 10.24 -24.22
N ASN A 421 -7.56 9.49 -24.85
CA ASN A 421 -6.14 9.77 -24.90
C ASN A 421 -5.52 10.03 -23.52
N LEU A 422 -5.90 9.22 -22.53
CA LEU A 422 -5.37 9.39 -21.18
C LEU A 422 -3.84 9.25 -21.21
N PRO A 423 -3.08 10.23 -20.70
CA PRO A 423 -1.65 10.09 -20.52
C PRO A 423 -1.36 9.27 -19.25
N GLY A 424 -0.14 8.73 -19.15
CA GLY A 424 0.34 8.13 -17.90
C GLY A 424 0.64 9.21 -16.86
N PHE A 425 -0.15 9.26 -15.78
CA PHE A 425 0.09 10.20 -14.67
C PHE A 425 1.07 9.65 -13.63
N VAL A 426 1.15 8.33 -13.50
CA VAL A 426 1.98 7.64 -12.52
C VAL A 426 2.97 6.73 -13.25
N VAL A 427 4.25 6.90 -12.94
CA VAL A 427 5.34 6.09 -13.50
C VAL A 427 6.01 5.32 -12.37
N THR A 428 6.17 4.02 -12.52
CA THR A 428 6.90 3.20 -11.54
C THR A 428 8.39 3.32 -11.80
N ARG A 429 9.12 3.78 -10.80
CA ARG A 429 10.58 3.96 -10.82
C ARG A 429 11.33 2.85 -10.09
N GLY A 430 10.62 1.91 -9.48
CA GLY A 430 11.22 0.82 -8.74
C GLY A 430 10.24 0.17 -7.79
N GLY A 431 10.55 -1.04 -7.35
CA GLY A 431 9.82 -1.71 -6.30
C GLY A 431 10.35 -3.09 -5.96
N GLU A 432 9.93 -3.59 -4.81
CA GLU A 432 10.31 -4.90 -4.29
C GLU A 432 9.13 -5.59 -3.60
N TYR A 433 9.14 -6.92 -3.61
CA TYR A 433 8.33 -7.71 -2.70
C TYR A 433 9.17 -8.05 -1.48
N CYS A 434 8.68 -7.61 -0.32
CA CYS A 434 9.31 -7.84 0.97
C CYS A 434 8.40 -8.72 1.84
N PHE A 435 9.02 -9.49 2.72
CA PHE A 435 8.39 -10.21 3.81
C PHE A 435 8.70 -9.47 5.10
N LEU A 436 7.66 -9.10 5.84
CA LEU A 436 7.74 -8.42 7.11
C LEU A 436 7.40 -9.44 8.21
N PRO A 437 8.41 -10.10 8.82
CA PRO A 437 8.21 -11.17 9.78
C PRO A 437 7.66 -10.68 11.12
N GLY A 438 7.11 -11.59 11.93
CA GLY A 438 6.86 -11.33 13.35
C GLY A 438 8.16 -11.15 14.15
N LEU A 439 8.08 -10.68 15.40
CA LEU A 439 9.25 -10.46 16.26
C LEU A 439 9.95 -11.77 16.64
N ARG A 440 9.21 -12.86 16.83
CA ARG A 440 9.78 -14.21 17.02
C ARG A 440 10.56 -14.67 15.79
N ALA A 441 10.03 -14.44 14.59
CA ALA A 441 10.73 -14.71 13.35
C ALA A 441 12.01 -13.86 13.21
N LEU A 442 11.96 -12.56 13.56
CA LEU A 442 13.15 -11.70 13.60
C LEU A 442 14.22 -12.26 14.54
N ARG A 443 13.84 -12.70 15.75
CA ARG A 443 14.75 -13.35 16.71
C ARG A 443 15.36 -14.62 16.12
N TRP A 444 14.54 -15.49 15.55
CA TRP A 444 14.98 -16.73 14.92
C TRP A 444 16.01 -16.49 13.80
N LEU A 445 15.80 -15.47 12.95
CA LEU A 445 16.77 -15.09 11.92
C LEU A 445 18.14 -14.70 12.50
N THR A 446 18.19 -14.18 13.73
CA THR A 446 19.46 -13.84 14.40
C THR A 446 20.20 -15.05 14.97
N GLU A 447 19.51 -16.18 15.13
CA GLU A 447 19.99 -17.40 15.79
C GLU A 447 20.36 -18.51 14.79
N LEU A 448 20.18 -18.26 13.48
CA LEU A 448 20.55 -19.21 12.42
C LEU A 448 22.01 -19.67 12.57
N GLU A 449 22.20 -20.99 12.51
CA GLU A 449 23.51 -21.65 12.48
C GLU A 449 24.06 -21.72 11.04
N GLY A 450 25.39 -21.73 10.89
CA GLY A 450 26.10 -21.62 9.59
C GLY A 450 26.19 -20.19 9.08
#